data_AF-A0AAV2P1R3-F1
#
_entry.id   AF-A0AAV2P1R3-F1
#
_cell.length_a   1.000
_cell.length_b   1.000
_cell.length_c   1.000
_cell.angle_alpha   90.00
_cell.angle_beta   90.00
_cell.angle_gamma   90.00
#
_symmetry.space_group_name_H-M   'P 1'
#
loop_
_entity.id
_entity.type
_entity.pdbx_description
1 polymer ?
#
loop_
_entity_poly.entity_id
_entity_poly.type
_entity_poly.pdbx_seq_one_letter_code
_entity_poly.pdbx_strand_id
1 'polypeptide(L)'
;MPAKIINKVLTYEGSNYLRYRLLLSTLSGKPVRITDIRTKDDDPGLKEYEISFIRLLDKITNGTKIEVNETGTNIYYSPGLLNGGELEHDCSLQRGIGYYLEGIMIIAPFCKNCVNLKLRGVTNNTTDPSIDRIQTAGIPILKKFLAGDNEVVLTIRKRGVAPLGGGEVHFKCPISRNLKTIQMEDSGMVKRIRGTACSIRVSPAIANRIVESAKSVLLKFLPDVYVYIDHCRGSTGGKSPGFGVTLTADTTKEVFFSGQAFSPLMTTGSLPCVPEDLGKEAAMKLLDEIYRNGCVDSPFQSMTAAFMALGKKDVCKVTMGPLTPATIQFLRDLRDFFGIVFKIEPIKEEDEILSQVRLTCLGIGYTNISKRTL
;
A
#
# COMPACT_ATOMS: atom_id res chain seq x y z
N MET A 1 -12.88 -14.77 9.22
CA MET A 1 -13.23 -16.20 9.29
C MET A 1 -12.31 -16.98 8.37
N PRO A 2 -11.92 -18.21 8.72
CA PRO A 2 -11.12 -19.06 7.83
C PRO A 2 -11.88 -19.39 6.56
N ALA A 3 -11.17 -19.62 5.45
CA ALA A 3 -11.80 -20.03 4.20
C ALA A 3 -12.47 -21.40 4.33
N LYS A 4 -13.62 -21.57 3.69
CA LYS A 4 -14.23 -22.89 3.44
C LYS A 4 -13.87 -23.31 2.02
N ILE A 5 -13.36 -24.53 1.83
CA ILE A 5 -13.12 -25.06 0.48
C ILE A 5 -14.36 -25.81 0.04
N ILE A 6 -15.04 -25.30 -0.99
CA ILE A 6 -16.24 -25.91 -1.58
C ILE A 6 -15.98 -26.09 -3.07
N ASN A 7 -16.05 -27.31 -3.58
CA ASN A 7 -15.80 -27.63 -4.99
C ASN A 7 -14.47 -27.08 -5.55
N LYS A 8 -13.38 -27.17 -4.77
CA LYS A 8 -12.06 -26.60 -5.07
C LYS A 8 -12.01 -25.06 -5.21
N VAL A 9 -13.07 -24.37 -4.78
CA VAL A 9 -13.14 -22.90 -4.71
C VAL A 9 -12.99 -22.46 -3.26
N LEU A 10 -12.15 -21.46 -3.01
CA LEU A 10 -12.02 -20.85 -1.70
C LEU A 10 -13.22 -19.93 -1.45
N THR A 11 -14.00 -20.20 -0.41
CA THR A 11 -15.17 -19.40 -0.04
C THR A 11 -14.89 -18.60 1.22
N TYR A 12 -15.13 -17.29 1.15
CA TYR A 12 -15.06 -16.37 2.27
C TYR A 12 -16.39 -15.65 2.48
N GLU A 13 -16.59 -15.12 3.67
CA GLU A 13 -17.77 -14.34 4.05
C GLU A 13 -17.33 -12.90 4.40
N GLY A 14 -18.16 -11.93 4.03
CA GLY A 14 -18.00 -10.51 4.32
C GLY A 14 -17.07 -9.74 3.37
N SER A 15 -17.14 -8.41 3.44
CA SER A 15 -16.38 -7.47 2.60
C SER A 15 -14.93 -7.22 3.06
N ASN A 16 -14.58 -7.61 4.29
CA ASN A 16 -13.26 -7.35 4.85
C ASN A 16 -12.16 -8.03 4.05
N TYR A 17 -11.08 -7.29 3.77
CA TYR A 17 -9.89 -7.77 3.06
C TYR A 17 -10.15 -8.30 1.64
N LEU A 18 -11.29 -7.93 1.03
CA LEU A 18 -11.68 -8.33 -0.33
C LEU A 18 -10.55 -8.10 -1.34
N ARG A 19 -9.91 -6.92 -1.30
CA ARG A 19 -8.75 -6.57 -2.13
C ARG A 19 -7.64 -7.62 -2.06
N TYR A 20 -7.25 -8.03 -0.86
CA TYR A 20 -6.14 -8.97 -0.67
C TYR A 20 -6.49 -10.37 -1.15
N ARG A 21 -7.71 -10.82 -0.88
CA ARG A 21 -8.19 -12.14 -1.34
C ARG A 21 -8.24 -12.24 -2.85
N LEU A 22 -8.67 -11.17 -3.54
CA LEU A 22 -8.63 -11.10 -5.00
C LEU A 22 -7.19 -11.14 -5.51
N LEU A 23 -6.26 -10.36 -4.92
CA LEU A 23 -4.85 -10.37 -5.31
C LEU A 23 -4.19 -11.75 -5.13
N LEU A 24 -4.43 -12.41 -3.99
CA LEU A 24 -3.91 -13.75 -3.71
C LEU A 24 -4.54 -14.80 -4.63
N SER A 25 -5.82 -14.66 -4.98
CA SER A 25 -6.47 -15.47 -6.02
C SER A 25 -5.77 -15.29 -7.37
N THR A 26 -5.54 -14.05 -7.81
CA THR A 26 -4.80 -13.75 -9.06
C THR A 26 -3.41 -14.37 -9.09
N LEU A 27 -2.66 -14.27 -7.98
CA LEU A 27 -1.29 -14.80 -7.91
C LEU A 27 -1.25 -16.33 -7.85
N SER A 28 -2.18 -16.94 -7.11
CA SER A 28 -2.23 -18.41 -6.93
C SER A 28 -2.90 -19.15 -8.08
N GLY A 29 -3.68 -18.45 -8.92
CA GLY A 29 -4.52 -19.05 -9.95
C GLY A 29 -5.73 -19.81 -9.40
N LYS A 30 -6.03 -19.69 -8.09
CA LYS A 30 -7.15 -20.38 -7.44
C LYS A 30 -8.40 -19.51 -7.48
N PRO A 31 -9.56 -20.02 -7.93
CA PRO A 31 -10.81 -19.27 -7.90
C PRO A 31 -11.27 -19.01 -6.46
N VAL A 32 -11.91 -17.86 -6.26
CA VAL A 32 -12.44 -17.43 -4.95
C VAL A 32 -13.89 -17.00 -5.08
N ARG A 33 -14.69 -17.33 -4.06
CA ARG A 33 -16.07 -16.86 -3.88
C ARG A 33 -16.14 -16.06 -2.58
N ILE A 34 -16.76 -14.89 -2.62
CA ILE A 34 -16.97 -14.06 -1.43
C ILE A 34 -18.48 -13.80 -1.32
N THR A 35 -19.09 -14.26 -0.23
CA THR A 35 -20.52 -14.12 0.06
C THR A 35 -20.75 -13.13 1.20
N ASP A 36 -22.01 -12.76 1.42
CA ASP A 36 -22.45 -11.92 2.54
C ASP A 36 -21.76 -10.56 2.61
N ILE A 37 -21.52 -9.95 1.45
CA ILE A 37 -20.92 -8.61 1.36
C ILE A 37 -21.98 -7.59 1.77
N ARG A 38 -21.86 -7.09 3.02
CA ARG A 38 -22.69 -6.01 3.58
C ARG A 38 -24.20 -6.30 3.52
N THR A 39 -24.60 -7.55 3.71
CA THR A 39 -26.02 -7.96 3.65
C THR A 39 -26.89 -7.32 4.74
N LYS A 40 -26.27 -6.76 5.79
CA LYS A 40 -26.95 -6.11 6.92
C LYS A 40 -26.90 -4.58 6.87
N ASP A 41 -26.21 -4.00 5.89
CA ASP A 41 -26.07 -2.54 5.76
C ASP A 41 -27.26 -1.97 4.96
N ASP A 42 -27.57 -0.69 5.15
CA ASP A 42 -28.64 0.00 4.40
C ASP A 42 -28.40 0.01 2.88
N ASP A 43 -27.12 0.06 2.48
CA ASP A 43 -26.67 -0.02 1.09
C ASP A 43 -25.83 -1.30 0.90
N PRO A 44 -26.48 -2.45 0.61
CA PRO A 44 -25.85 -3.76 0.58
C PRO A 44 -24.95 -3.95 -0.64
N GLY A 45 -24.04 -4.92 -0.53
CA GLY A 45 -23.17 -5.33 -1.63
C GLY A 45 -21.85 -4.57 -1.75
N LEU A 46 -21.26 -4.67 -2.93
CA LEU A 46 -19.97 -4.08 -3.27
C LEU A 46 -20.06 -2.55 -3.35
N LYS A 47 -19.08 -1.86 -2.76
CA LYS A 47 -18.95 -0.41 -2.93
C LYS A 47 -18.26 -0.08 -4.25
N GLU A 48 -18.46 1.15 -4.71
CA GLU A 48 -17.94 1.62 -6.00
C GLU A 48 -16.41 1.48 -6.10
N TYR A 49 -15.67 1.75 -5.01
CA TYR A 49 -14.20 1.58 -5.02
C TYR A 49 -13.77 0.12 -5.19
N GLU A 50 -14.56 -0.85 -4.69
CA GLU A 50 -14.31 -2.28 -4.85
C GLU A 50 -14.58 -2.72 -6.28
N ILE A 51 -15.70 -2.28 -6.86
CA ILE A 51 -16.03 -2.53 -8.28
C ILE A 51 -14.95 -1.93 -9.19
N SER A 52 -14.52 -0.69 -8.91
CA SER A 52 -13.43 -0.04 -9.63
C SER A 52 -12.11 -0.83 -9.53
N PHE A 53 -11.81 -1.42 -8.35
CA PHE A 53 -10.61 -2.24 -8.17
C PHE A 53 -10.71 -3.57 -8.94
N ILE A 54 -11.88 -4.21 -8.93
CA ILE A 54 -12.16 -5.41 -9.71
C ILE A 54 -11.98 -5.15 -11.21
N ARG A 55 -12.49 -4.02 -11.72
CA ARG A 55 -12.28 -3.58 -13.11
C ARG A 55 -10.79 -3.35 -13.44
N LEU A 56 -10.02 -2.84 -12.48
CA LEU A 56 -8.58 -2.67 -12.66
C LEU A 56 -7.86 -4.03 -12.73
N LEU A 57 -8.26 -5.00 -11.90
CA LEU A 57 -7.76 -6.38 -11.97
C LEU A 57 -8.13 -7.06 -13.29
N ASP A 58 -9.32 -6.82 -13.80
CA ASP A 58 -9.75 -7.34 -15.10
C ASP A 58 -8.88 -6.77 -16.23
N LYS A 59 -8.61 -5.46 -16.22
CA LYS A 59 -7.73 -4.80 -17.22
C LYS A 59 -6.29 -5.31 -17.23
N ILE A 60 -5.71 -5.66 -16.08
CA ILE A 60 -4.31 -6.11 -15.98
C ILE A 60 -4.15 -7.61 -16.30
N THR A 61 -5.25 -8.37 -16.21
CA THR A 61 -5.27 -9.81 -16.48
C THR A 61 -5.87 -10.11 -17.85
N ASN A 62 -5.71 -11.34 -18.32
CA ASN A 62 -6.35 -11.83 -19.52
C ASN A 62 -7.05 -13.16 -19.23
N GLY A 63 -8.34 -13.26 -19.57
CA GLY A 63 -9.15 -14.46 -19.34
C GLY A 63 -9.72 -14.59 -17.92
N THR A 64 -9.71 -13.51 -17.13
CA THR A 64 -10.38 -13.48 -15.82
C THR A 64 -11.90 -13.56 -16.02
N LYS A 65 -12.57 -14.38 -15.21
CA LYS A 65 -14.03 -14.45 -15.18
C LYS A 65 -14.54 -13.92 -13.85
N ILE A 66 -15.46 -12.98 -13.92
CA ILE A 66 -16.00 -12.28 -12.76
C ILE A 66 -17.51 -12.35 -12.86
N GLU A 67 -18.13 -12.98 -11.87
CA GLU A 67 -19.58 -13.09 -11.77
C GLU A 67 -20.02 -12.41 -10.48
N VAL A 68 -20.90 -11.43 -10.60
CA VAL A 68 -21.46 -10.69 -9.47
C VAL A 68 -22.96 -10.88 -9.52
N ASN A 69 -23.58 -11.21 -8.39
CA ASN A 69 -25.03 -11.30 -8.34
C ASN A 69 -25.69 -9.91 -8.46
N GLU A 70 -26.98 -9.87 -8.77
CA GLU A 70 -27.72 -8.62 -8.99
C GLU A 70 -27.61 -7.63 -7.81
N THR A 71 -27.58 -8.15 -6.59
CA THR A 71 -27.48 -7.35 -5.36
C THR A 71 -26.04 -7.00 -4.96
N GLY A 72 -25.03 -7.50 -5.69
CA GLY A 72 -23.62 -7.26 -5.37
C GLY A 72 -23.14 -7.88 -4.05
N THR A 73 -23.95 -8.72 -3.40
CA THR A 73 -23.64 -9.37 -2.11
C THR A 73 -22.80 -10.64 -2.26
N ASN A 74 -22.66 -11.16 -3.47
CA ASN A 74 -21.89 -12.36 -3.80
C ASN A 74 -21.06 -12.12 -5.06
N ILE A 75 -19.76 -12.41 -4.97
CA ILE A 75 -18.84 -12.37 -6.10
C ILE A 75 -18.12 -13.70 -6.24
N TYR A 76 -18.10 -14.22 -7.45
CA TYR A 76 -17.22 -15.29 -7.87
C TYR A 76 -16.15 -14.73 -8.81
N TYR A 77 -14.89 -14.99 -8.47
CA TYR A 77 -13.72 -14.51 -9.20
C TYR A 77 -12.83 -15.69 -9.56
N SER A 78 -12.70 -15.94 -10.87
CA SER A 78 -11.75 -16.91 -11.42
C SER A 78 -10.63 -16.16 -12.11
N PRO A 79 -9.40 -16.20 -11.57
CA PRO A 79 -8.28 -15.41 -12.08
C PRO A 79 -7.84 -15.88 -13.48
N GLY A 80 -7.51 -14.91 -14.33
CA GLY A 80 -6.81 -15.10 -15.60
C GLY A 80 -5.28 -14.95 -15.47
N LEU A 81 -4.60 -14.87 -16.61
CA LEU A 81 -3.14 -14.68 -16.66
C LEU A 81 -2.77 -13.20 -16.49
N LEU A 82 -1.69 -12.90 -15.76
CA LEU A 82 -1.19 -11.54 -15.59
C LEU A 82 -0.49 -11.05 -16.87
N ASN A 83 -1.12 -10.10 -17.58
CA ASN A 83 -0.61 -9.62 -18.86
C ASN A 83 0.21 -8.32 -18.71
N GLY A 84 -0.23 -7.38 -17.88
CA GLY A 84 0.40 -6.06 -17.77
C GLY A 84 0.24 -5.21 -19.05
N GLY A 85 1.20 -4.33 -19.32
CA GLY A 85 1.18 -3.42 -20.47
C GLY A 85 0.81 -1.98 -20.10
N GLU A 86 0.38 -1.20 -21.11
CA GLU A 86 -0.07 0.18 -20.92
C GLU A 86 -1.54 0.22 -20.52
N LEU A 87 -1.81 0.83 -19.37
CA LEU A 87 -3.13 0.82 -18.74
C LEU A 87 -3.49 2.21 -18.25
N GLU A 88 -4.74 2.63 -18.49
CA GLU A 88 -5.33 3.80 -17.85
C GLU A 88 -6.52 3.37 -16.98
N HIS A 89 -6.60 3.95 -15.78
CA HIS A 89 -7.70 3.69 -14.86
C HIS A 89 -8.12 4.89 -14.05
N ASP A 90 -9.43 5.13 -14.03
CA ASP A 90 -10.10 6.11 -13.20
C ASP A 90 -10.52 5.46 -11.89
N CYS A 91 -9.86 5.86 -10.81
CA CYS A 91 -10.16 5.41 -9.45
C CYS A 91 -11.46 6.07 -8.95
N SER A 92 -12.26 5.33 -8.18
CA SER A 92 -13.41 5.93 -7.49
C SER A 92 -12.92 6.98 -6.49
N LEU A 93 -13.69 8.05 -6.32
CA LEU A 93 -13.39 9.12 -5.38
C LEU A 93 -13.57 8.69 -3.91
N GLN A 94 -14.20 7.54 -3.66
CA GLN A 94 -14.40 6.98 -2.31
C GLN A 94 -13.08 6.55 -1.65
N ARG A 95 -12.04 6.25 -2.43
CA ARG A 95 -10.70 5.86 -1.93
C ARG A 95 -9.59 6.56 -2.70
N GLY A 96 -8.44 6.68 -2.06
CA GLY A 96 -7.25 7.26 -2.68
C GLY A 96 -6.63 6.31 -3.71
N ILE A 97 -5.88 6.88 -4.67
CA ILE A 97 -5.06 6.14 -5.64
C ILE A 97 -4.14 5.14 -4.93
N GLY A 98 -3.66 5.46 -3.72
CA GLY A 98 -2.84 4.58 -2.90
C GLY A 98 -3.49 3.21 -2.64
N TYR A 99 -4.81 3.15 -2.47
CA TYR A 99 -5.57 1.90 -2.29
C TYR A 99 -5.37 0.93 -3.47
N TYR A 100 -5.41 1.46 -4.69
CA TYR A 100 -5.27 0.72 -5.93
C TYR A 100 -3.81 0.38 -6.21
N LEU A 101 -2.93 1.38 -6.06
CA LEU A 101 -1.52 1.26 -6.37
C LEU A 101 -0.82 0.23 -5.48
N GLU A 102 -1.15 0.21 -4.18
CA GLU A 102 -0.64 -0.81 -3.23
C GLU A 102 -0.95 -2.23 -3.74
N GLY A 103 -2.18 -2.48 -4.20
CA GLY A 103 -2.57 -3.78 -4.74
C GLY A 103 -1.83 -4.12 -6.04
N ILE A 104 -1.69 -3.14 -6.95
CA ILE A 104 -0.97 -3.34 -8.21
C ILE A 104 0.52 -3.59 -7.97
N MET A 105 1.16 -2.92 -7.01
CA MET A 105 2.56 -3.14 -6.69
C MET A 105 2.86 -4.59 -6.33
N ILE A 106 1.93 -5.30 -5.70
CA ILE A 106 2.05 -6.73 -5.34
C ILE A 106 2.07 -7.63 -6.59
N ILE A 107 1.29 -7.33 -7.62
CA ILE A 107 1.14 -8.20 -8.81
C ILE A 107 1.99 -7.77 -10.02
N ALA A 108 2.36 -6.49 -10.10
CA ALA A 108 3.06 -5.91 -11.25
C ALA A 108 4.37 -6.63 -11.64
N PRO A 109 5.21 -7.07 -10.69
CA PRO A 109 6.43 -7.82 -11.03
C PRO A 109 6.17 -9.14 -11.76
N PHE A 110 4.99 -9.73 -11.57
CA PHE A 110 4.62 -11.05 -12.08
C PHE A 110 3.83 -11.01 -13.40
N CYS A 111 3.72 -9.83 -14.02
CA CYS A 111 3.08 -9.70 -15.33
C CYS A 111 3.95 -10.22 -16.47
N LYS A 112 3.32 -10.53 -17.61
CA LYS A 112 4.00 -10.85 -18.87
C LYS A 112 4.80 -9.67 -19.42
N ASN A 113 4.17 -8.49 -19.48
CA ASN A 113 4.74 -7.25 -19.98
C ASN A 113 4.94 -6.25 -18.82
N CYS A 114 5.87 -5.31 -18.99
CA CYS A 114 6.05 -4.22 -18.03
C CYS A 114 4.74 -3.46 -17.82
N VAL A 115 4.45 -3.10 -16.58
CA VAL A 115 3.25 -2.34 -16.24
C VAL A 115 3.57 -0.87 -16.40
N ASN A 116 2.84 -0.17 -17.27
CA ASN A 116 2.84 1.28 -17.42
C ASN A 116 1.42 1.78 -17.13
N LEU A 117 1.17 2.10 -15.86
CA LEU A 117 -0.16 2.36 -15.34
C LEU A 117 -0.34 3.84 -15.03
N LYS A 118 -1.36 4.45 -15.63
CA LYS A 118 -1.81 5.80 -15.32
C LYS A 118 -3.10 5.75 -14.51
N LEU A 119 -3.01 6.22 -13.27
CA LEU A 119 -4.13 6.30 -12.33
C LEU A 119 -4.59 7.75 -12.19
N ARG A 120 -5.90 7.96 -12.27
CA ARG A 120 -6.56 9.25 -12.07
C ARG A 120 -7.53 9.18 -10.91
N GLY A 121 -7.55 10.17 -10.02
CA GLY A 121 -8.40 10.14 -8.83
C GLY A 121 -7.90 11.02 -7.68
N VAL A 122 -8.19 10.60 -6.45
CA VAL A 122 -7.74 11.28 -5.22
C VAL A 122 -6.33 10.81 -4.86
N THR A 123 -5.34 11.70 -4.79
CA THR A 123 -3.95 11.36 -4.46
C THR A 123 -3.70 11.34 -2.95
N ASN A 124 -4.43 12.17 -2.20
CA ASN A 124 -4.23 12.35 -0.77
C ASN A 124 -5.59 12.36 -0.07
N ASN A 125 -5.73 11.54 0.96
CA ASN A 125 -6.86 11.50 1.88
C ASN A 125 -6.34 11.14 3.29
N THR A 126 -7.25 10.99 4.25
CA THR A 126 -6.92 10.66 5.64
C THR A 126 -6.76 9.17 5.89
N THR A 127 -7.28 8.31 5.01
CA THR A 127 -7.44 6.86 5.26
C THR A 127 -6.37 6.02 4.57
N ASP A 128 -6.08 6.28 3.30
CA ASP A 128 -5.20 5.45 2.48
C ASP A 128 -3.76 6.01 2.51
N PRO A 129 -2.74 5.17 2.26
CA PRO A 129 -1.36 5.65 2.12
C PRO A 129 -1.27 6.73 1.03
N SER A 130 -0.61 7.84 1.33
CA SER A 130 -0.36 8.88 0.35
C SER A 130 0.59 8.37 -0.73
N ILE A 131 0.55 9.01 -1.89
CA ILE A 131 1.45 8.64 -2.99
C ILE A 131 2.91 8.96 -2.61
N ASP A 132 3.14 10.02 -1.84
CA ASP A 132 4.47 10.34 -1.31
C ASP A 132 4.98 9.24 -0.37
N ARG A 133 4.10 8.68 0.48
CA ARG A 133 4.44 7.54 1.37
C ARG A 133 4.74 6.28 0.57
N ILE A 134 3.97 6.01 -0.48
CA ILE A 134 4.26 4.90 -1.40
C ILE A 134 5.61 5.13 -2.09
N GLN A 135 5.88 6.33 -2.59
CA GLN A 135 7.13 6.66 -3.27
C GLN A 135 8.36 6.48 -2.38
N THR A 136 8.25 6.90 -1.12
CA THR A 136 9.38 6.96 -0.17
C THR A 136 9.57 5.68 0.65
N ALA A 137 8.50 4.95 0.99
CA ALA A 137 8.60 3.72 1.79
C ALA A 137 8.21 2.46 1.01
N GLY A 138 7.15 2.51 0.20
CA GLY A 138 6.65 1.36 -0.56
C GLY A 138 7.56 0.94 -1.74
N ILE A 139 8.00 1.90 -2.55
CA ILE A 139 8.84 1.63 -3.74
C ILE A 139 10.21 1.07 -3.35
N PRO A 140 10.91 1.56 -2.31
CA PRO A 140 12.16 0.93 -1.86
C PRO A 140 11.99 -0.53 -1.44
N ILE A 141 10.90 -0.87 -0.73
CA ILE A 141 10.60 -2.27 -0.36
C ILE A 141 10.46 -3.12 -1.63
N LEU A 142 9.64 -2.68 -2.60
CA LEU A 142 9.49 -3.38 -3.87
C LEU A 142 10.85 -3.58 -4.56
N LYS A 143 11.68 -2.54 -4.66
CA LYS A 143 13.01 -2.61 -5.28
C LYS A 143 13.93 -3.63 -4.60
N LYS A 144 13.90 -3.77 -3.26
CA LYS A 144 14.71 -4.77 -2.54
C LYS A 144 14.41 -6.22 -2.98
N PHE A 145 13.15 -6.52 -3.29
CA PHE A 145 12.75 -7.85 -3.77
C PHE A 145 12.97 -8.07 -5.28
N LEU A 146 13.08 -7.01 -6.09
CA LEU A 146 13.29 -7.16 -7.53
C LEU A 146 14.74 -7.55 -7.87
N ALA A 147 14.89 -8.46 -8.84
CA ALA A 147 16.19 -8.87 -9.36
C ALA A 147 16.63 -7.99 -10.55
N GLY A 148 17.91 -7.60 -10.60
CA GLY A 148 18.48 -6.74 -11.65
C GLY A 148 18.34 -5.23 -11.38
N ASP A 149 18.89 -4.42 -12.29
CA ASP A 149 18.79 -2.95 -12.30
C ASP A 149 17.41 -2.51 -12.79
N ASN A 150 16.41 -2.82 -11.98
CA ASN A 150 15.01 -2.61 -12.32
C ASN A 150 14.56 -1.21 -11.88
N GLU A 151 14.34 -0.34 -12.86
CA GLU A 151 13.85 1.02 -12.62
C GLU A 151 12.33 1.02 -12.38
N VAL A 152 11.93 0.83 -11.12
CA VAL A 152 10.55 1.15 -10.69
C VAL A 152 10.44 2.66 -10.55
N VAL A 153 9.51 3.25 -11.32
CA VAL A 153 9.28 4.70 -11.38
C VAL A 153 7.86 5.01 -10.96
N LEU A 154 7.70 5.98 -10.05
CA LEU A 154 6.42 6.54 -9.65
C LEU A 154 6.49 8.07 -9.82
N THR A 155 5.69 8.61 -10.72
CA THR A 155 5.68 10.04 -11.04
C THR A 155 4.31 10.65 -10.75
N ILE A 156 4.29 11.68 -9.91
CA ILE A 156 3.08 12.46 -9.63
C ILE A 156 2.99 13.57 -10.69
N ARG A 157 2.00 13.50 -11.58
CA ARG A 157 1.78 14.52 -12.62
C ARG A 157 0.86 15.63 -12.13
N LYS A 158 -0.18 15.26 -11.39
CA LYS A 158 -1.16 16.18 -10.80
C LYS A 158 -1.53 15.68 -9.42
N ARG A 159 -1.65 16.59 -8.46
CA ARG A 159 -2.22 16.27 -7.15
C ARG A 159 -3.71 16.52 -7.16
N GLY A 160 -4.48 15.72 -6.42
CA GLY A 160 -5.92 15.90 -6.30
C GLY A 160 -6.42 15.41 -4.95
N VAL A 161 -7.02 16.30 -4.17
CA VAL A 161 -7.56 15.97 -2.85
C VAL A 161 -9.05 15.62 -2.97
N ALA A 162 -9.57 14.84 -2.03
CA ALA A 162 -11.01 14.70 -1.87
C ALA A 162 -11.70 16.08 -1.67
N PRO A 163 -12.95 16.26 -2.10
CA PRO A 163 -13.85 15.25 -2.65
C PRO A 163 -13.75 15.05 -4.17
N LEU A 164 -13.37 16.07 -4.95
CA LEU A 164 -13.46 15.99 -6.43
C LEU A 164 -12.22 15.36 -7.08
N GLY A 165 -11.15 15.14 -6.32
CA GLY A 165 -9.92 14.51 -6.80
C GLY A 165 -9.26 15.30 -7.94
N GLY A 166 -9.06 14.63 -9.08
CA GLY A 166 -8.42 15.20 -10.27
C GLY A 166 -6.89 15.12 -10.26
N GLY A 167 -6.32 14.27 -9.41
CA GLY A 167 -4.90 13.94 -9.46
C GLY A 167 -4.62 12.85 -10.50
N GLU A 168 -3.35 12.76 -10.87
CA GLU A 168 -2.87 11.88 -11.93
C GLU A 168 -1.46 11.40 -11.59
N VAL A 169 -1.28 10.08 -11.58
CA VAL A 169 -0.01 9.42 -11.23
C VAL A 169 0.32 8.34 -12.23
N HIS A 170 1.60 8.28 -12.61
CA HIS A 170 2.14 7.31 -13.55
C HIS A 170 3.06 6.36 -12.78
N PHE A 171 2.75 5.07 -12.84
CA PHE A 171 3.51 4.01 -12.22
C PHE A 171 4.07 3.09 -13.30
N LYS A 172 5.40 2.92 -13.31
CA LYS A 172 6.10 2.01 -14.20
C LYS A 172 6.81 0.95 -13.37
N CYS A 173 6.50 -0.32 -13.63
CA CYS A 173 7.15 -1.46 -13.00
C CYS A 173 7.67 -2.45 -14.04
N PRO A 174 8.97 -2.79 -14.00
CA PRO A 174 9.50 -3.86 -14.82
C PRO A 174 9.02 -5.22 -14.32
N ILE A 175 9.05 -6.19 -15.23
CA ILE A 175 8.75 -7.59 -14.92
C ILE A 175 9.94 -8.25 -14.22
N SER A 176 9.67 -9.14 -13.29
CA SER A 176 10.66 -10.04 -12.72
C SER A 176 10.29 -11.49 -12.98
N ARG A 177 11.30 -12.32 -13.25
CA ARG A 177 11.09 -13.78 -13.36
C ARG A 177 10.89 -14.40 -11.99
N ASN A 178 11.75 -14.02 -11.04
CA ASN A 178 11.79 -14.50 -9.67
C ASN A 178 12.11 -13.31 -8.75
N LEU A 179 11.57 -13.30 -7.54
CA LEU A 179 11.98 -12.33 -6.53
C LEU A 179 13.30 -12.75 -5.86
N LYS A 180 14.05 -11.78 -5.37
CA LYS A 180 15.19 -12.00 -4.46
C LYS A 180 14.67 -12.39 -3.09
N THR A 181 15.34 -13.35 -2.47
CA THR A 181 15.19 -13.61 -1.04
C THR A 181 15.99 -12.55 -0.28
N ILE A 182 15.37 -11.90 0.70
CA ILE A 182 16.02 -10.86 1.50
C ILE A 182 16.08 -11.26 2.97
N GLN A 183 17.02 -10.66 3.69
CA GLN A 183 17.13 -10.75 5.14
C GLN A 183 17.21 -9.32 5.70
N MET A 184 16.16 -8.88 6.38
CA MET A 184 16.07 -7.55 6.97
C MET A 184 15.73 -7.71 8.45
N GLU A 185 16.74 -7.86 9.29
CA GLU A 185 16.54 -8.12 10.72
C GLU A 185 16.70 -6.88 11.59
N ASP A 186 17.44 -5.88 11.11
CA ASP A 186 17.73 -4.64 11.83
C ASP A 186 17.58 -3.43 10.89
N SER A 187 16.89 -2.40 11.40
CA SER A 187 16.65 -1.12 10.74
C SER A 187 17.82 -0.15 10.89
N GLY A 188 18.68 -0.34 11.88
CA GLY A 188 19.75 0.58 12.21
C GLY A 188 19.24 1.91 12.78
N MET A 189 20.11 2.93 12.80
CA MET A 189 19.78 4.24 13.38
C MET A 189 19.12 5.16 12.36
N VAL A 190 18.24 6.04 12.82
CA VAL A 190 17.69 7.11 11.97
C VAL A 190 18.80 8.12 11.66
N LYS A 191 19.16 8.23 10.37
CA LYS A 191 20.20 9.14 9.87
C LYS A 191 19.67 10.56 9.70
N ARG A 192 18.47 10.69 9.14
CA ARG A 192 17.88 11.96 8.74
C ARG A 192 16.38 11.83 8.51
N ILE A 193 15.69 12.96 8.53
CA ILE A 193 14.26 13.03 8.19
C ILE A 193 14.08 13.90 6.96
N ARG A 194 13.34 13.37 5.99
CA ARG A 194 12.88 14.09 4.80
C ARG A 194 11.36 14.17 4.82
N GLY A 195 10.78 15.05 4.01
CA GLY A 195 9.33 15.10 3.89
C GLY A 195 8.86 16.01 2.78
N THR A 196 7.58 15.91 2.45
CA THR A 196 6.92 16.75 1.46
C THR A 196 5.63 17.31 2.06
N ALA A 197 5.60 18.62 2.28
CA ALA A 197 4.41 19.36 2.67
C ALA A 197 3.68 19.86 1.42
N CYS A 198 2.46 19.40 1.22
CA CYS A 198 1.66 19.71 0.05
C CYS A 198 0.64 20.80 0.37
N SER A 199 0.51 21.79 -0.52
CA SER A 199 -0.57 22.77 -0.51
C SER A 199 -1.23 22.83 -1.88
N ILE A 200 -2.49 22.44 -1.96
CA ILE A 200 -3.22 22.25 -3.22
C ILE A 200 -4.37 23.25 -3.24
N ARG A 201 -4.34 24.18 -4.20
CA ARG A 201 -5.35 25.27 -4.36
C ARG A 201 -5.58 26.14 -3.11
N VAL A 202 -4.62 26.17 -2.19
CA VAL A 202 -4.63 27.01 -0.98
C VAL A 202 -3.34 27.82 -0.89
N SER A 203 -3.24 28.77 0.04
CA SER A 203 -2.02 29.59 0.18
C SER A 203 -0.78 28.73 0.51
N PRO A 204 0.39 28.98 -0.11
CA PRO A 204 1.63 28.29 0.26
C PRO A 204 2.06 28.58 1.71
N ALA A 205 1.57 29.67 2.32
CA ALA A 205 1.80 29.97 3.73
C ALA A 205 1.28 28.86 4.67
N ILE A 206 0.25 28.12 4.24
CA ILE A 206 -0.25 26.95 4.98
C ILE A 206 0.81 25.85 5.04
N ALA A 207 1.50 25.57 3.93
CA ALA A 207 2.57 24.57 3.92
C ALA A 207 3.73 24.99 4.83
N ASN A 208 4.11 26.28 4.84
CA ASN A 208 5.15 26.80 5.75
C ASN A 208 4.81 26.52 7.22
N ARG A 209 3.57 26.83 7.63
CA ARG A 209 3.08 26.58 9.00
C ARG A 209 3.15 25.10 9.38
N ILE A 210 2.81 24.20 8.45
CA ILE A 210 2.93 22.75 8.65
C ILE A 210 4.39 22.35 8.85
N VAL A 211 5.29 22.86 8.00
CA VAL A 211 6.74 22.55 8.07
C VAL A 211 7.33 23.02 9.39
N GLU A 212 7.06 24.25 9.81
CA GLU A 212 7.54 24.82 11.07
C GLU A 212 7.05 23.99 12.27
N SER A 213 5.76 23.64 12.27
CA SER A 213 5.16 22.84 13.33
C SER A 213 5.74 21.42 13.39
N ALA A 214 5.90 20.75 12.25
CA ALA A 214 6.55 19.43 12.19
C ALA A 214 8.01 19.47 12.67
N LYS A 215 8.77 20.48 12.23
CA LYS A 215 10.16 20.69 12.66
C LYS A 215 10.26 20.96 14.16
N SER A 216 9.31 21.69 14.75
CA SER A 216 9.30 21.98 16.19
C SER A 216 9.27 20.72 17.06
N VAL A 217 8.70 19.62 16.56
CA VAL A 217 8.68 18.32 17.23
C VAL A 217 9.96 17.54 16.93
N LEU A 218 10.33 17.43 15.65
CA LEU A 218 11.41 16.54 15.19
C LEU A 218 12.83 17.04 15.54
N LEU A 219 13.05 18.36 15.54
CA LEU A 219 14.36 18.95 15.85
C LEU A 219 14.80 18.72 17.31
N LYS A 220 13.89 18.27 18.17
CA LYS A 220 14.22 17.83 19.54
C LYS A 220 15.02 16.52 19.57
N PHE A 221 14.94 15.71 18.50
CA PHE A 221 15.56 14.40 18.43
C PHE A 221 16.75 14.35 17.48
N LEU A 222 16.67 15.05 16.33
CA LEU A 222 17.70 15.01 15.30
C LEU A 222 17.78 16.34 14.53
N PRO A 223 18.97 16.89 14.26
CA PRO A 223 19.11 18.17 13.57
C PRO A 223 18.86 18.11 12.04
N ASP A 224 19.15 16.99 11.37
CA ASP A 224 18.99 16.85 9.90
C ASP A 224 17.53 16.55 9.52
N VAL A 225 16.68 17.59 9.59
CA VAL A 225 15.26 17.55 9.20
C VAL A 225 15.01 18.53 8.06
N TYR A 226 14.65 18.00 6.90
CA TYR A 226 14.35 18.82 5.71
C TYR A 226 13.01 18.44 5.10
N VAL A 227 12.10 19.41 4.94
CA VAL A 227 10.76 19.19 4.38
C VAL A 227 10.61 20.08 3.16
N TYR A 228 10.40 19.46 1.99
CA TYR A 228 10.10 20.13 0.74
C TYR A 228 8.68 20.69 0.77
N ILE A 229 8.48 21.84 0.14
CA ILE A 229 7.15 22.41 -0.05
C ILE A 229 6.73 22.17 -1.49
N ASP A 230 5.63 21.46 -1.65
CA ASP A 230 5.00 21.20 -2.94
C ASP A 230 3.70 22.01 -3.02
N HIS A 231 3.75 23.11 -3.77
CA HIS A 231 2.61 23.99 -3.96
C HIS A 231 2.03 23.83 -5.36
N CYS A 232 0.76 23.41 -5.43
CA CYS A 232 0.06 23.12 -6.67
C CYS A 232 -1.14 24.06 -6.89
N ARG A 233 -1.19 24.74 -8.04
CA ARG A 233 -2.32 25.59 -8.49
C ARG A 233 -2.74 25.26 -9.92
N GLY A 234 -3.93 25.70 -10.31
CA GLY A 234 -4.43 25.55 -11.68
C GLY A 234 -4.61 24.08 -12.08
N SER A 235 -4.06 23.70 -13.24
CA SER A 235 -4.22 22.36 -13.82
C SER A 235 -3.44 21.26 -13.11
N THR A 236 -2.39 21.58 -12.34
CA THR A 236 -1.59 20.61 -11.56
C THR A 236 -2.18 20.34 -10.17
N GLY A 237 -3.00 21.25 -9.66
CA GLY A 237 -3.62 21.18 -8.33
C GLY A 237 -5.04 20.60 -8.30
N GLY A 238 -5.35 19.64 -9.17
CA GLY A 238 -6.59 18.86 -9.11
C GLY A 238 -7.84 19.72 -9.16
N LYS A 239 -8.92 19.30 -8.50
CA LYS A 239 -10.23 19.99 -8.50
C LYS A 239 -10.67 20.52 -7.12
N SER A 240 -10.01 20.12 -6.05
CA SER A 240 -10.39 20.49 -4.68
C SER A 240 -9.22 21.06 -3.88
N PRO A 241 -9.48 22.00 -2.96
CA PRO A 241 -8.47 22.52 -2.05
C PRO A 241 -8.11 21.50 -0.96
N GLY A 242 -6.87 21.51 -0.53
CA GLY A 242 -6.41 20.68 0.58
C GLY A 242 -4.92 20.85 0.86
N PHE A 243 -4.49 20.35 2.01
CA PHE A 243 -3.10 20.44 2.44
C PHE A 243 -2.74 19.29 3.37
N GLY A 244 -1.45 19.05 3.55
CA GLY A 244 -0.95 18.03 4.45
C GLY A 244 0.54 17.81 4.29
N VAL A 245 1.06 16.83 5.00
CA VAL A 245 2.49 16.52 4.97
C VAL A 245 2.71 15.03 5.10
N THR A 246 3.71 14.54 4.37
CA THR A 246 4.29 13.21 4.55
C THR A 246 5.74 13.40 4.99
N LEU A 247 6.12 12.78 6.11
CA LEU A 247 7.46 12.80 6.68
C LEU A 247 8.01 11.38 6.64
N THR A 248 9.28 11.24 6.27
CA THR A 248 9.97 9.96 6.12
C THR A 248 11.30 10.00 6.86
N ALA A 249 11.54 9.01 7.71
CA ALA A 249 12.83 8.80 8.35
C ALA A 249 13.66 7.81 7.53
N ASP A 250 14.86 8.25 7.13
CA ASP A 250 15.85 7.42 6.45
C ASP A 250 16.79 6.84 7.52
N THR A 251 16.97 5.53 7.50
CA THR A 251 17.89 4.84 8.43
C THR A 251 19.24 4.50 7.78
N THR A 252 20.22 4.12 8.59
CA THR A 252 21.55 3.69 8.13
C THR A 252 21.52 2.40 7.31
N LYS A 253 20.46 1.57 7.44
CA LYS A 253 20.30 0.29 6.71
C LYS A 253 19.25 0.37 5.60
N GLU A 254 19.01 1.58 5.07
CA GLU A 254 18.07 1.83 3.97
C GLU A 254 16.66 1.29 4.25
N VAL A 255 16.22 1.37 5.51
CA VAL A 255 14.83 1.22 5.94
C VAL A 255 14.21 2.59 6.03
N PHE A 256 12.96 2.70 5.60
CA PHE A 256 12.22 3.95 5.54
C PHE A 256 10.93 3.83 6.34
N PHE A 257 10.75 4.69 7.34
CA PHE A 257 9.50 4.83 8.09
C PHE A 257 8.79 6.10 7.68
N SER A 258 7.45 6.12 7.67
CA SER A 258 6.72 7.30 7.24
C SER A 258 5.54 7.64 8.13
N GLY A 259 5.39 8.92 8.44
CA GLY A 259 4.22 9.50 9.09
C GLY A 259 3.52 10.48 8.16
N GLN A 260 2.18 10.47 8.13
CA GLN A 260 1.41 11.39 7.28
C GLN A 260 0.17 11.93 7.99
N ALA A 261 -0.17 13.17 7.68
CA ALA A 261 -1.43 13.79 8.07
C ALA A 261 -1.90 14.73 6.95
N PHE A 262 -3.20 14.67 6.64
CA PHE A 262 -3.83 15.44 5.59
C PHE A 262 -5.12 16.06 6.10
N SER A 263 -5.46 17.23 5.56
CA SER A 263 -6.71 17.92 5.88
C SER A 263 -7.90 16.99 5.59
N PRO A 264 -8.80 16.78 6.57
CA PRO A 264 -10.00 15.98 6.36
C PRO A 264 -10.95 16.67 5.37
N LEU A 265 -11.94 15.92 4.89
CA LEU A 265 -13.00 16.50 4.08
C LEU A 265 -13.77 17.52 4.93
N MET A 266 -13.72 18.79 4.54
CA MET A 266 -14.49 19.84 5.20
C MET A 266 -15.92 19.83 4.70
N THR A 267 -16.85 19.37 5.55
CA THR A 267 -18.29 19.46 5.33
C THR A 267 -18.89 20.64 6.10
N THR A 268 -20.13 21.01 5.79
CA THR A 268 -20.90 22.00 6.57
C THR A 268 -20.97 21.56 8.03
N GLY A 269 -20.36 22.34 8.94
CA GLY A 269 -20.28 22.04 10.37
C GLY A 269 -18.96 21.39 10.82
N SER A 270 -18.03 21.08 9.91
CA SER A 270 -16.69 20.61 10.29
C SER A 270 -15.90 21.71 11.00
N LEU A 271 -15.22 21.36 12.10
CA LEU A 271 -14.28 22.26 12.76
C LEU A 271 -13.14 22.66 11.81
N PRO A 272 -12.64 23.90 11.88
CA PRO A 272 -11.54 24.34 11.04
C PRO A 272 -10.29 23.50 11.30
N CYS A 273 -9.71 22.97 10.21
CA CYS A 273 -8.47 22.21 10.30
C CYS A 273 -7.27 23.17 10.44
N VAL A 274 -6.54 23.05 11.54
CA VAL A 274 -5.37 23.87 11.84
C VAL A 274 -4.12 23.23 11.23
N PRO A 275 -3.37 23.93 10.37
CA PRO A 275 -2.18 23.37 9.72
C PRO A 275 -1.07 22.92 10.69
N GLU A 276 -0.88 23.65 11.78
CA GLU A 276 0.12 23.33 12.80
C GLU A 276 -0.18 21.99 13.48
N ASP A 277 -1.45 21.68 13.72
CA ASP A 277 -1.85 20.43 14.34
C ASP A 277 -1.59 19.25 13.40
N LEU A 278 -1.83 19.40 12.08
CA LEU A 278 -1.43 18.38 11.10
C LEU A 278 0.09 18.15 11.08
N GLY A 279 0.88 19.23 11.20
CA GLY A 279 2.34 19.12 11.27
C GLY A 279 2.81 18.31 12.49
N LYS A 280 2.21 18.58 13.67
CA LYS A 280 2.47 17.80 14.89
C LYS A 280 1.99 16.37 14.76
N GLU A 281 0.77 16.16 14.25
CA GLU A 281 0.17 14.84 14.08
C GLU A 281 1.03 13.96 13.18
N ALA A 282 1.48 14.48 12.03
CA ALA A 282 2.36 13.72 11.14
C ALA A 282 3.71 13.39 11.78
N ALA A 283 4.28 14.33 12.55
CA ALA A 283 5.53 14.09 13.28
C ALA A 283 5.35 13.02 14.37
N MET A 284 4.27 13.07 15.14
CA MET A 284 3.97 12.05 16.15
C MET A 284 3.73 10.68 15.51
N LYS A 285 2.98 10.59 14.41
CA LYS A 285 2.80 9.34 13.66
C LYS A 285 4.12 8.77 13.14
N LEU A 286 5.05 9.63 12.71
CA LEU A 286 6.38 9.18 12.30
C LEU A 286 7.17 8.63 13.51
N LEU A 287 7.14 9.33 14.64
CA LEU A 287 7.80 8.88 15.87
C LEU A 287 7.19 7.56 16.38
N ASP A 288 5.88 7.37 16.27
CA ASP A 288 5.20 6.12 16.61
C ASP A 288 5.70 4.96 15.74
N GLU A 289 5.89 5.17 14.43
CA GLU A 289 6.43 4.12 13.55
C GLU A 289 7.91 3.83 13.83
N ILE A 290 8.70 4.85 14.16
CA ILE A 290 10.10 4.66 14.59
C ILE A 290 10.13 3.88 15.91
N TYR A 291 9.26 4.21 16.86
CA TYR A 291 9.17 3.57 18.17
C TYR A 291 8.75 2.10 18.07
N ARG A 292 7.77 1.78 17.22
CA ARG A 292 7.40 0.40 16.91
C ARG A 292 8.55 -0.44 16.39
N ASN A 293 9.56 0.22 15.83
CA ASN A 293 10.86 -0.30 15.43
C ASN A 293 10.75 -1.55 14.54
N GLY A 294 10.91 -1.45 13.23
CA GLY A 294 10.89 -2.62 12.35
C GLY A 294 11.66 -2.36 11.07
N CYS A 295 11.79 -3.34 10.18
CA CYS A 295 12.41 -3.09 8.87
C CYS A 295 11.41 -2.62 7.81
N VAL A 296 10.13 -2.52 8.15
CA VAL A 296 9.02 -2.30 7.22
C VAL A 296 7.99 -1.37 7.86
N ASP A 297 7.64 -0.33 7.12
CA ASP A 297 6.57 0.61 7.47
C ASP A 297 5.20 -0.08 7.47
N SER A 298 4.35 0.22 8.47
CA SER A 298 3.15 -0.57 8.79
C SER A 298 2.20 -0.87 7.61
N PRO A 299 1.89 0.08 6.70
CA PRO A 299 1.02 -0.19 5.55
C PRO A 299 1.58 -1.23 4.57
N PHE A 300 2.90 -1.38 4.50
CA PHE A 300 3.58 -2.26 3.54
C PHE A 300 3.96 -3.63 4.11
N GLN A 301 3.55 -3.93 5.35
CA GLN A 301 3.75 -5.24 5.96
C GLN A 301 3.14 -6.38 5.12
N SER A 302 1.91 -6.20 4.64
CA SER A 302 1.21 -7.22 3.83
C SER A 302 1.88 -7.43 2.46
N MET A 303 2.28 -6.34 1.79
CA MET A 303 3.06 -6.43 0.53
C MET A 303 4.38 -7.16 0.75
N THR A 304 5.09 -6.87 1.84
CA THR A 304 6.34 -7.54 2.19
C THR A 304 6.09 -9.04 2.43
N ALA A 305 5.10 -9.40 3.23
CA ALA A 305 4.75 -10.80 3.48
C ALA A 305 4.41 -11.55 2.18
N ALA A 306 3.72 -10.90 1.22
CA ALA A 306 3.44 -11.48 -0.09
C ALA A 306 4.74 -11.79 -0.86
N PHE A 307 5.69 -10.86 -0.89
CA PHE A 307 6.96 -11.06 -1.57
C PHE A 307 7.89 -12.08 -0.90
N MET A 308 7.88 -12.15 0.43
CA MET A 308 8.58 -13.21 1.17
C MET A 308 8.02 -14.59 0.79
N ALA A 309 6.69 -14.73 0.76
CA ALA A 309 6.00 -15.96 0.39
C ALA A 309 6.27 -16.38 -1.06
N LEU A 310 6.22 -15.42 -2.00
CA LEU A 310 6.44 -15.63 -3.43
C LEU A 310 7.92 -15.61 -3.84
N GLY A 311 8.83 -15.59 -2.88
CA GLY A 311 10.26 -15.66 -3.12
C GLY A 311 10.71 -17.01 -3.71
N LYS A 312 12.03 -17.13 -3.93
CA LYS A 312 12.67 -18.41 -4.25
C LYS A 312 12.46 -19.41 -3.09
N LYS A 313 12.74 -20.70 -3.34
CA LYS A 313 12.75 -21.75 -2.31
C LYS A 313 13.94 -21.60 -1.36
N ASP A 314 13.90 -20.54 -0.58
CA ASP A 314 14.95 -20.14 0.35
C ASP A 314 14.32 -19.40 1.54
N VAL A 315 15.05 -19.34 2.66
CA VAL A 315 14.58 -18.78 3.92
C VAL A 315 14.66 -17.26 3.87
N CYS A 316 13.51 -16.61 3.95
CA CYS A 316 13.39 -15.16 4.06
C CYS A 316 13.10 -14.77 5.52
N LYS A 317 13.85 -13.80 6.04
CA LYS A 317 13.69 -13.29 7.42
C LYS A 317 13.49 -11.79 7.39
N VAL A 318 12.41 -11.31 7.99
CA VAL A 318 12.13 -9.88 8.11
C VAL A 318 11.62 -9.57 9.51
N THR A 319 12.28 -8.63 10.18
CA THR A 319 11.77 -8.03 11.41
C THR A 319 10.75 -6.95 11.04
N MET A 320 9.55 -7.04 11.59
CA MET A 320 8.52 -6.02 11.49
C MET A 320 8.21 -5.47 12.88
N GLY A 321 7.63 -4.27 12.93
CA GLY A 321 6.95 -3.81 14.15
C GLY A 321 5.72 -4.68 14.46
N PRO A 322 4.87 -4.26 15.41
CA PRO A 322 3.61 -4.95 15.70
C PRO A 322 2.79 -5.19 14.42
N LEU A 323 2.30 -6.43 14.26
CA LEU A 323 1.53 -6.78 13.07
C LEU A 323 0.18 -6.06 13.08
N THR A 324 -0.13 -5.39 11.99
CA THR A 324 -1.46 -4.79 11.83
C THR A 324 -2.54 -5.88 11.74
N PRO A 325 -3.81 -5.61 12.13
CA PRO A 325 -4.90 -6.56 11.95
C PRO A 325 -5.04 -7.05 10.50
N ALA A 326 -4.75 -6.16 9.54
CA ALA A 326 -4.75 -6.49 8.12
C ALA A 326 -3.65 -7.50 7.77
N THR A 327 -2.44 -7.32 8.29
CA THR A 327 -1.33 -8.26 8.06
C THR A 327 -1.58 -9.60 8.73
N ILE A 328 -2.13 -9.62 9.96
CA ILE A 328 -2.50 -10.88 10.63
C ILE A 328 -3.50 -11.68 9.78
N GLN A 329 -4.54 -11.02 9.27
CA GLN A 329 -5.48 -11.70 8.38
C GLN A 329 -4.84 -12.07 7.04
N PHE A 330 -3.97 -11.24 6.49
CA PHE A 330 -3.25 -11.51 5.26
C PHE A 330 -2.37 -12.77 5.36
N LEU A 331 -1.70 -13.00 6.49
CA LEU A 331 -0.93 -14.22 6.75
C LEU A 331 -1.82 -15.48 6.79
N ARG A 332 -3.05 -15.36 7.32
CA ARG A 332 -4.04 -16.46 7.28
C ARG A 332 -4.49 -16.74 5.85
N ASP A 333 -4.78 -15.69 5.10
CA ASP A 333 -5.20 -15.82 3.69
C ASP A 333 -4.05 -16.40 2.84
N LEU A 334 -2.79 -16.00 3.07
CA LEU A 334 -1.61 -16.60 2.43
C LEU A 334 -1.51 -18.11 2.65
N ARG A 335 -1.78 -18.58 3.88
CA ARG A 335 -1.84 -20.01 4.19
C ARG A 335 -2.96 -20.70 3.41
N ASP A 336 -4.14 -20.11 3.35
CA ASP A 336 -5.29 -20.70 2.65
C ASP A 336 -5.04 -20.80 1.12
N PHE A 337 -4.40 -19.78 0.52
CA PHE A 337 -4.11 -19.73 -0.91
C PHE A 337 -2.85 -20.51 -1.32
N PHE A 338 -1.76 -20.44 -0.56
CA PHE A 338 -0.46 -21.01 -0.95
C PHE A 338 0.03 -22.15 -0.05
N GLY A 339 -0.64 -22.41 1.08
CA GLY A 339 -0.19 -23.43 2.05
C GLY A 339 1.05 -23.01 2.85
N ILE A 340 1.46 -21.73 2.76
CA ILE A 340 2.66 -21.23 3.44
C ILE A 340 2.32 -20.87 4.88
N VAL A 341 3.20 -21.26 5.79
CA VAL A 341 3.12 -20.86 7.20
C VAL A 341 4.35 -20.03 7.53
N PHE A 342 4.12 -18.91 8.21
CA PHE A 342 5.17 -18.06 8.73
C PHE A 342 5.48 -18.47 10.17
N LYS A 343 6.76 -18.63 10.47
CA LYS A 343 7.24 -18.66 11.84
C LYS A 343 7.29 -17.22 12.35
N ILE A 344 6.56 -16.94 13.43
CA ILE A 344 6.46 -15.62 14.05
C ILE A 344 7.11 -15.71 15.41
N GLU A 345 8.22 -15.01 15.61
CA GLU A 345 8.96 -15.01 16.87
C GLU A 345 9.02 -13.59 17.43
N PRO A 346 8.61 -13.36 18.68
CA PRO A 346 8.83 -12.06 19.32
C PRO A 346 10.32 -11.82 19.49
N ILE A 347 10.76 -10.57 19.31
CA ILE A 347 12.15 -10.20 19.58
C ILE A 347 12.32 -9.96 21.08
N LYS A 348 13.39 -10.51 21.63
CA LYS A 348 13.77 -10.35 23.04
C LYS A 348 15.08 -9.61 23.13
N GLU A 349 15.14 -8.62 23.99
CA GLU A 349 16.35 -7.86 24.32
C GLU A 349 16.43 -7.77 25.85
N GLU A 350 17.55 -8.25 26.43
CA GLU A 350 17.85 -8.17 27.87
C GLU A 350 16.65 -8.50 28.80
N ASP A 351 15.93 -9.59 28.49
CA ASP A 351 14.73 -10.12 29.18
C ASP A 351 13.39 -9.40 28.94
N GLU A 352 13.37 -8.31 28.17
CA GLU A 352 12.13 -7.67 27.71
C GLU A 352 11.66 -8.21 26.35
N ILE A 353 10.35 -8.47 26.25
CA ILE A 353 9.72 -8.80 24.97
C ILE A 353 9.38 -7.49 24.27
N LEU A 354 10.11 -7.19 23.21
CA LEU A 354 9.82 -6.04 22.38
C LEU A 354 8.54 -6.27 21.58
N SER A 355 7.89 -5.17 21.19
CA SER A 355 6.69 -5.22 20.37
C SER A 355 6.93 -5.69 18.92
N GLN A 356 8.20 -5.84 18.54
CA GLN A 356 8.66 -6.31 17.24
C GLN A 356 8.46 -7.82 17.09
N VAL A 357 8.24 -8.25 15.85
CA VAL A 357 8.19 -9.66 15.51
C VAL A 357 9.12 -9.98 14.34
N ARG A 358 9.86 -11.07 14.48
CA ARG A 358 10.62 -11.68 13.39
C ARG A 358 9.72 -12.64 12.64
N LEU A 359 9.45 -12.31 11.37
CA LEU A 359 8.77 -13.19 10.43
C LEU A 359 9.80 -13.99 9.65
N THR A 360 9.66 -15.31 9.67
CA THR A 360 10.47 -16.23 8.85
C THR A 360 9.55 -17.11 8.01
N CYS A 361 9.82 -17.21 6.71
CA CYS A 361 9.15 -18.19 5.85
C CYS A 361 10.11 -18.78 4.82
N LEU A 362 9.77 -19.97 4.33
CA LEU A 362 10.37 -20.54 3.13
C LEU A 362 9.52 -20.12 1.94
N GLY A 363 10.12 -19.41 0.97
CA GLY A 363 9.40 -19.02 -0.24
C GLY A 363 8.99 -20.24 -1.08
N ILE A 364 7.91 -20.15 -1.84
CA ILE A 364 7.41 -21.30 -2.64
C ILE A 364 8.20 -21.57 -3.91
N GLY A 365 9.10 -20.66 -4.29
CA GLY A 365 9.75 -20.69 -5.61
C GLY A 365 8.83 -20.20 -6.71
N TYR A 366 8.03 -19.17 -6.42
CA TYR A 366 7.08 -18.64 -7.40
C TYR A 366 7.86 -18.10 -8.60
N THR A 367 7.61 -18.69 -9.75
CA THR A 367 8.19 -18.25 -11.02
C THR A 367 7.09 -17.61 -11.84
N ASN A 368 7.36 -16.43 -12.40
CA ASN A 368 6.42 -15.74 -13.28
C ASN A 368 6.06 -16.65 -14.49
N ILE A 369 4.86 -17.23 -14.43
CA ILE A 369 4.34 -18.18 -15.42
C ILE A 369 4.09 -17.49 -16.77
N SER A 370 3.87 -16.17 -16.74
CA SER A 370 3.50 -15.40 -17.91
C SER A 370 4.70 -14.93 -18.74
N LYS A 371 5.93 -15.02 -18.21
CA LYS A 371 7.17 -14.68 -18.93
C LYS A 371 7.63 -15.86 -19.80
N ARG A 372 7.79 -15.65 -21.10
CA ARG A 372 8.40 -16.64 -22.00
C ARG A 372 9.84 -16.92 -21.56
N THR A 373 10.17 -18.19 -21.32
CA THR A 373 11.56 -18.66 -21.30
C THR A 373 12.09 -18.58 -22.73
N LEU A 374 13.03 -17.66 -22.96
CA LEU A 374 13.91 -17.71 -24.12
C LEU A 374 14.87 -18.89 -23.98
#